data_AF-A0A803RBS1-F1
#
_entry.id   AF-A0A803RBS1-F1
#
_cell.length_a   1.000
_cell.length_b   1.000
_cell.length_c   1.000
_cell.angle_alpha   90.00
_cell.angle_beta   90.00
_cell.angle_gamma   90.00
#
_symmetry.space_group_name_H-M   'P 1'
#
loop_
_entity.id
_entity.type
_entity.pdbx_description
1 polymer ?
#
loop_
_entity_poly.entity_id
_entity_poly.type
_entity_poly.pdbx_seq_one_letter_code
_entity_poly.pdbx_strand_id
1 'polypeptide(L)'
;MLFNPLSLLGRSYFRCSGSFGVLNSPLILIQVTRLACGGFIFALRLNHTMAIAAGLVQFMTALGEIARGADSPSIPPVWQRELLNARNPPRVTCEHREYDQVVTPRVPSYPWMTWLTAFLGPTEVWLRKLVPPQFHKASTFEFLLHACGNAACSFEDGPRGRGAIICIVNERSRFNPPLPRGYYGNGFAFPVAVTLMRSFARIQLGMHWSL
;
A
#
# COMPACT_ATOMS: atom_id res chain seq x y z
N MET A 1 -13.21 -14.19 -13.48
CA MET A 1 -12.14 -15.05 -14.06
C MET A 1 -10.94 -14.95 -13.12
N LEU A 2 -10.54 -16.06 -12.47
CA LEU A 2 -9.37 -16.09 -11.59
C LEU A 2 -8.14 -16.35 -12.46
N PHE A 3 -7.26 -15.37 -12.58
CA PHE A 3 -5.96 -15.51 -13.24
C PHE A 3 -4.89 -15.39 -12.17
N ASN A 4 -3.87 -16.26 -12.18
CA ASN A 4 -2.73 -16.16 -11.26
C ASN A 4 -1.46 -15.71 -12.03
N PRO A 5 -1.36 -14.42 -12.40
CA PRO A 5 -0.18 -13.89 -13.10
C PRO A 5 1.08 -13.90 -12.20
N LEU A 6 0.91 -14.01 -10.88
CA LEU A 6 2.00 -13.95 -9.90
C LEU A 6 2.84 -15.24 -9.85
N SER A 7 2.25 -16.40 -10.18
CA SER A 7 3.00 -17.66 -10.27
C SER A 7 4.10 -17.64 -11.35
N LEU A 8 3.88 -16.90 -12.44
CA LEU A 8 4.88 -16.67 -13.49
C LEU A 8 5.95 -15.65 -13.07
N LEU A 9 5.57 -14.62 -12.30
CA LEU A 9 6.51 -13.60 -11.81
C LEU A 9 7.50 -14.18 -10.78
N GLY A 10 7.08 -15.13 -9.94
CA GLY A 10 7.94 -15.74 -8.92
C GLY A 10 9.11 -16.57 -9.48
N ARG A 11 8.99 -17.10 -10.70
CA ARG A 11 10.05 -17.85 -11.40
C ARG A 11 10.93 -16.97 -12.30
N SER A 12 10.48 -15.77 -12.65
CA SER A 12 11.11 -14.90 -13.64
C SER A 12 11.94 -13.77 -13.03
N TYR A 13 11.87 -13.58 -11.71
CA TYR A 13 12.55 -12.49 -11.02
C TYR A 13 13.98 -12.88 -10.64
N PHE A 14 14.97 -12.14 -11.14
CA PHE A 14 16.37 -12.31 -10.78
C PHE A 14 16.56 -11.99 -9.29
N ARG A 15 16.89 -13.01 -8.50
CA ARG A 15 17.21 -12.84 -7.08
C ARG A 15 18.69 -12.46 -6.94
N CYS A 16 18.97 -11.18 -6.81
CA CYS A 16 20.32 -10.70 -6.52
C CYS A 16 20.70 -11.03 -5.06
N SER A 17 21.85 -11.67 -4.85
CA SER A 17 22.43 -11.93 -3.53
C SER A 17 22.54 -10.63 -2.71
N GLY A 18 22.22 -10.66 -1.42
CA GLY A 18 22.32 -9.46 -0.55
C GLY A 18 21.21 -8.41 -0.75
N SER A 19 20.25 -8.61 -1.67
CA SER A 19 19.19 -7.62 -1.94
C SER A 19 17.96 -7.69 -1.04
N PHE A 20 17.98 -8.51 0.00
CA PHE A 20 16.86 -8.71 0.93
C PHE A 20 17.02 -7.96 2.27
N GLY A 21 18.21 -7.39 2.52
CA GLY A 21 18.49 -6.62 3.72
C GLY A 21 17.89 -5.21 3.67
N VAL A 22 17.70 -4.61 4.84
CA VAL A 22 17.37 -3.18 4.98
C VAL A 22 18.61 -2.32 4.74
N LEU A 23 19.74 -2.71 5.36
CA LEU A 23 21.05 -2.09 5.23
C LEU A 23 21.94 -2.89 4.29
N ASN A 24 22.93 -2.24 3.69
CA ASN A 24 23.93 -2.86 2.81
C ASN A 24 23.30 -3.64 1.63
N SER A 25 22.14 -3.18 1.15
CA SER A 25 21.42 -3.76 0.02
C SER A 25 21.24 -2.71 -1.09
N PRO A 26 21.12 -3.14 -2.36
CA PRO A 26 20.83 -2.21 -3.45
C PRO A 26 19.54 -1.43 -3.21
N LEU A 27 19.58 -0.12 -3.43
CA LEU A 27 18.40 0.75 -3.27
C LEU A 27 17.35 0.50 -4.33
N ILE A 28 17.79 0.27 -5.57
CA ILE A 28 16.95 -0.01 -6.73
C ILE A 28 17.58 -1.17 -7.51
N LEU A 29 16.75 -2.12 -7.95
CA LEU A 29 17.11 -3.12 -8.96
C LEU A 29 16.08 -3.03 -10.09
N ILE A 30 16.55 -3.02 -11.32
CA ILE A 30 15.69 -3.01 -12.51
C ILE A 30 16.05 -4.24 -13.34
N GLN A 31 15.03 -4.99 -13.74
CA GLN A 31 15.14 -6.11 -14.66
C GLN A 31 14.21 -5.89 -15.84
N VAL A 32 14.76 -5.96 -17.05
CA VAL A 32 13.99 -5.96 -18.29
C VAL A 32 14.06 -7.35 -18.90
N THR A 33 12.92 -8.00 -19.03
CA THR A 33 12.82 -9.34 -19.62
C THR A 33 12.11 -9.23 -20.96
N ARG A 34 12.84 -9.46 -22.06
CA ARG A 34 12.25 -9.50 -23.40
C ARG A 34 11.54 -10.83 -23.61
N LEU A 35 10.30 -10.76 -24.06
CA LEU A 35 9.46 -11.91 -24.36
C LEU A 35 9.64 -12.33 -25.83
N ALA A 36 9.38 -13.61 -26.13
CA ALA A 36 9.51 -14.14 -27.49
C ALA A 36 8.61 -13.42 -28.50
N CYS A 37 7.45 -12.89 -28.06
CA CYS A 37 6.54 -12.10 -28.89
C CYS A 37 7.01 -10.66 -29.18
N GLY A 38 8.20 -10.27 -28.74
CA GLY A 38 8.74 -8.91 -28.90
C GLY A 38 8.32 -7.93 -27.81
N GLY A 39 7.32 -8.26 -26.98
CA GLY A 39 7.00 -7.51 -25.77
C GLY A 39 8.08 -7.62 -24.69
N PHE A 40 7.95 -6.86 -23.60
CA PHE A 40 8.86 -6.95 -22.46
C PHE A 40 8.15 -6.80 -21.13
N ILE A 41 8.76 -7.36 -20.08
CA ILE A 41 8.40 -7.16 -18.69
C ILE A 41 9.44 -6.22 -18.08
N PHE A 42 8.97 -5.11 -17.49
CA PHE A 42 9.81 -4.21 -16.71
C PHE A 42 9.52 -4.45 -15.23
N ALA A 43 10.48 -5.06 -14.54
CA ALA A 43 10.37 -5.41 -13.13
C ALA A 43 11.32 -4.55 -12.30
N LEU A 44 10.82 -4.02 -11.19
CA LEU A 44 11.57 -3.13 -10.31
C LEU A 44 11.53 -3.65 -8.87
N ARG A 45 12.68 -3.58 -8.20
CA ARG A 45 12.81 -3.71 -6.75
C ARG A 45 13.21 -2.37 -6.18
N LEU A 46 12.52 -1.94 -5.13
CA LEU A 46 12.86 -0.74 -4.39
C LEU A 46 13.08 -1.11 -2.93
N ASN A 47 14.17 -0.65 -2.35
CA ASN A 47 14.32 -0.67 -0.91
C ASN A 47 13.30 0.30 -0.30
N HIS A 48 12.29 -0.22 0.41
CA HIS A 48 11.15 0.56 0.89
C HIS A 48 11.53 1.65 1.92
N THR A 49 12.74 1.61 2.48
CA THR A 49 13.26 2.71 3.32
C THR A 49 13.51 3.99 2.53
N MET A 50 13.76 3.88 1.22
CA MET A 50 13.97 5.01 0.34
C MET A 50 12.67 5.75 0.07
N ALA A 51 11.65 5.03 -0.37
CA ALA A 51 10.38 5.59 -0.77
C ALA A 51 9.26 4.55 -0.69
N ILE A 52 8.02 5.04 -0.54
CA ILE A 52 6.80 4.26 -0.70
C ILE A 52 6.31 4.31 -2.16
N ALA A 53 5.24 3.58 -2.47
CA ALA A 53 4.54 3.55 -3.75
C ALA A 53 4.43 4.92 -4.46
N ALA A 54 4.11 6.01 -3.74
CA ALA A 54 4.06 7.34 -4.34
C ALA A 54 5.41 7.82 -4.91
N GLY A 55 6.52 7.59 -4.21
CA GLY A 55 7.86 7.91 -4.72
C GLY A 55 8.28 6.98 -5.86
N LEU A 56 7.83 5.71 -5.82
CA LEU A 56 8.00 4.79 -6.97
C LEU A 56 7.24 5.29 -8.21
N VAL A 57 6.01 5.76 -8.07
CA VAL A 57 5.24 6.33 -9.18
C VAL A 57 5.99 7.54 -9.75
N GLN A 58 6.46 8.46 -8.90
CA GLN A 58 7.25 9.62 -9.34
C GLN A 58 8.50 9.21 -10.11
N PHE A 59 9.24 8.20 -9.61
CA PHE A 59 10.40 7.65 -10.30
C PHE A 59 10.04 7.07 -11.67
N MET A 60 8.98 6.26 -11.75
CA MET A 60 8.57 5.63 -13.01
C MET A 60 8.04 6.66 -14.02
N THR A 61 7.36 7.71 -13.57
CA THR A 61 6.95 8.83 -14.41
C THR A 61 8.16 9.56 -14.97
N ALA A 62 9.12 9.94 -14.13
CA ALA A 62 10.35 10.59 -14.54
C ALA A 62 11.17 9.75 -15.52
N LEU A 63 11.32 8.45 -15.24
CA LEU A 63 11.99 7.50 -16.12
C LEU A 63 11.28 7.44 -17.49
N GLY A 64 9.95 7.39 -17.49
CA GLY A 64 9.16 7.40 -18.72
C GLY A 64 9.26 8.70 -19.51
N GLU A 65 9.40 9.85 -18.85
CA GLU A 65 9.64 11.15 -19.49
C GLU A 65 11.00 11.19 -20.18
N ILE A 66 12.06 10.82 -19.45
CA ILE A 66 13.43 10.79 -19.97
C ILE A 66 13.55 9.78 -21.12
N ALA A 67 12.93 8.60 -20.99
CA ALA A 67 12.89 7.61 -22.06
C ALA A 67 12.19 8.11 -23.34
N ARG A 68 11.33 9.14 -23.24
CA ARG A 68 10.66 9.81 -24.37
C ARG A 68 11.43 11.04 -24.88
N GLY A 69 12.63 11.30 -24.36
CA GLY A 69 13.49 12.40 -24.80
C GLY A 69 13.36 13.68 -24.01
N ALA A 70 12.74 13.68 -22.82
CA ALA A 70 12.80 14.83 -21.93
C ALA A 70 14.20 14.96 -21.31
N ASP A 71 14.75 16.17 -21.27
CA ASP A 71 16.07 16.44 -20.68
C ASP A 71 16.07 16.32 -19.14
N SER A 72 14.90 16.52 -18.52
CA SER A 72 14.73 16.46 -17.07
C SER A 72 13.31 16.03 -16.68
N PRO A 73 13.11 15.46 -15.48
CA PRO A 73 11.79 15.17 -14.95
C PRO A 73 10.93 16.43 -14.82
N SER A 74 9.64 16.33 -15.14
CA SER A 74 8.67 17.43 -14.98
C SER A 74 8.47 17.83 -13.51
N ILE A 75 8.71 16.89 -12.58
CA ILE A 75 8.70 17.11 -11.14
C ILE A 75 10.10 16.79 -10.60
N PRO A 76 10.90 17.79 -10.22
CA PRO A 76 12.22 17.54 -9.66
C PRO A 76 12.10 16.85 -8.29
N PRO A 77 12.99 15.88 -7.97
CA PRO A 77 12.97 15.23 -6.67
C PRO A 77 13.39 16.20 -5.56
N VAL A 78 12.67 16.16 -4.44
CA VAL A 78 12.97 16.92 -3.23
C VAL A 78 13.36 15.94 -2.12
N TRP A 79 14.58 16.09 -1.61
CA TRP A 79 15.21 15.17 -0.64
C TRP A 79 15.10 15.61 0.82
N GLN A 80 14.29 16.64 1.10
CA GLN A 80 14.15 17.29 2.40
C GLN A 80 13.46 16.39 3.45
N ARG A 81 14.11 15.29 3.85
CA ARG A 81 13.58 14.30 4.81
C ARG A 81 13.40 14.90 6.20
N GLU A 82 14.16 15.94 6.53
CA GLU A 82 14.08 16.70 7.76
C GLU A 82 12.71 17.34 8.00
N LEU A 83 11.90 17.54 6.95
CA LEU A 83 10.51 18.00 7.07
C LEU A 83 9.64 17.06 7.92
N LEU A 84 10.05 15.80 8.07
CA LEU A 84 9.38 14.79 8.88
C LEU A 84 10.18 14.39 10.12
N ASN A 85 11.15 15.20 10.54
CA ASN A 85 11.82 14.99 11.82
C ASN A 85 10.81 15.03 12.97
N ALA A 86 11.06 14.20 13.99
CA ALA A 86 10.27 14.23 15.20
C ALA A 86 10.34 15.62 15.86
N ARG A 87 9.22 16.03 16.45
CA ARG A 87 9.16 17.24 17.28
C ARG A 87 10.16 17.12 18.45
N ASN A 88 10.74 18.25 18.85
CA ASN A 88 11.57 18.33 20.04
C ASN A 88 10.99 19.37 21.02
N PRO A 89 10.45 18.97 22.19
CA PRO A 89 10.36 17.58 22.68
C PRO A 89 9.30 16.76 21.91
N PRO A 90 9.38 15.42 21.92
CA PRO A 90 8.35 14.57 21.35
C PRO A 90 6.99 14.85 21.99
N ARG A 91 5.94 14.90 21.16
CA ARG A 91 4.56 15.07 21.60
C ARG A 91 3.71 14.03 20.89
N VAL A 92 2.98 13.21 21.64
CA VAL A 92 2.02 12.24 21.10
C VAL A 92 0.64 12.83 21.29
N THR A 93 -0.12 12.96 20.20
CA THR A 93 -1.43 13.65 20.18
C THR A 93 -2.60 12.71 19.97
N CYS A 94 -2.34 11.46 19.58
CA CYS A 94 -3.35 10.42 19.40
C CYS A 94 -2.79 9.06 19.81
N GLU A 95 -3.69 8.09 19.96
CA GLU A 95 -3.32 6.70 20.20
C GLU A 95 -2.84 6.06 18.89
N HIS A 96 -1.66 5.42 18.93
CA HIS A 96 -1.06 4.78 17.77
C HIS A 96 -1.21 3.26 17.82
N ARG A 97 -2.43 2.79 17.50
CA ARG A 97 -2.80 1.37 17.48
C ARG A 97 -1.96 0.53 16.52
N GLU A 98 -1.37 1.16 15.49
CA GLU A 98 -0.46 0.53 14.54
C GLU A 98 0.83 0.01 15.19
N TYR A 99 1.18 0.51 16.39
CA TYR A 99 2.34 0.08 17.16
C TYR A 99 1.96 -0.70 18.43
N ASP A 100 0.69 -1.08 18.58
CA ASP A 100 0.26 -1.96 19.68
C ASP A 100 1.08 -3.27 19.61
N GLN A 101 1.64 -3.69 20.74
CA GLN A 101 2.35 -4.96 20.83
C GLN A 101 1.33 -6.10 20.78
N VAL A 102 1.02 -6.60 19.58
CA VAL A 102 0.14 -7.76 19.42
C VAL A 102 0.94 -9.03 19.73
N VAL A 103 0.46 -9.82 20.69
CA VAL A 103 0.96 -11.18 20.96
C VAL A 103 0.43 -12.13 19.89
N THR A 104 0.79 -11.89 18.62
CA THR A 104 0.63 -12.89 17.56
C THR A 104 1.83 -12.83 16.62
N PRO A 105 2.31 -13.98 16.11
CA PRO A 105 3.53 -14.04 15.33
C PRO A 105 3.32 -13.26 14.03
N ARG A 106 4.42 -12.67 13.52
CA ARG A 106 4.57 -12.23 12.11
C ARG A 106 3.64 -13.03 11.21
N VAL A 107 2.82 -12.34 10.39
CA VAL A 107 1.91 -12.96 9.40
C VAL A 107 2.48 -14.32 8.98
N PRO A 108 1.94 -15.44 9.47
CA PRO A 108 2.58 -16.72 9.25
C PRO A 108 2.57 -16.97 7.75
N SER A 109 3.75 -16.89 7.14
CA SER A 109 3.97 -17.28 5.75
C SER A 109 3.85 -18.79 5.70
N TYR A 110 2.63 -19.29 5.65
CA TYR A 110 2.40 -20.71 5.51
C TYR A 110 2.92 -21.17 4.15
N PRO A 111 3.60 -22.32 4.06
CA PRO A 111 4.11 -22.85 2.79
C PRO A 111 3.03 -23.05 1.72
N TRP A 112 1.78 -23.21 2.14
CA TRP A 112 0.60 -23.42 1.29
C TRP A 112 -0.12 -22.12 0.89
N MET A 113 0.35 -20.95 1.35
CA MET A 113 -0.26 -19.68 0.99
C MET A 113 -0.08 -19.42 -0.51
N THR A 114 -1.19 -19.17 -1.20
CA THR A 114 -1.20 -18.89 -2.64
C THR A 114 -1.68 -17.47 -2.90
N TRP A 115 -1.03 -16.80 -3.85
CA TRP A 115 -1.47 -15.51 -4.35
C TRP A 115 -2.57 -15.69 -5.38
N LEU A 116 -3.70 -15.03 -5.16
CA LEU A 116 -4.81 -14.95 -6.12
C LEU A 116 -5.03 -13.49 -6.50
N THR A 117 -5.32 -13.25 -7.77
CA THR A 117 -5.72 -11.93 -8.25
C THR A 117 -7.20 -11.97 -8.60
N ALA A 118 -7.96 -11.05 -8.02
CA ALA A 118 -9.34 -10.78 -8.38
C ALA A 118 -9.42 -9.46 -9.13
N PHE A 119 -10.17 -9.44 -10.23
CA PHE A 119 -10.46 -8.23 -10.99
C PHE A 119 -11.83 -7.72 -10.58
N LEU A 120 -11.90 -6.47 -10.14
CA LEU A 120 -13.13 -5.80 -9.74
C LEU A 120 -13.38 -4.67 -10.74
N GLY A 121 -14.36 -4.88 -11.62
CA GLY A 121 -14.73 -3.96 -12.67
C GLY A 121 -15.93 -3.08 -12.30
N PRO A 122 -16.45 -2.31 -13.26
CA PRO A 122 -17.62 -1.45 -13.05
C PRO A 122 -18.85 -2.19 -12.52
N THR A 123 -19.04 -3.44 -12.94
CA THR A 123 -20.16 -4.30 -12.50
C THR A 123 -20.06 -4.66 -11.02
N GLU A 124 -18.88 -5.05 -10.55
CA GLU A 124 -18.66 -5.38 -9.13
C GLU A 124 -18.74 -4.12 -8.26
N VAL A 125 -18.23 -2.98 -8.75
CA VAL A 125 -18.35 -1.69 -8.06
C VAL A 125 -19.81 -1.21 -7.98
N TRP A 126 -20.66 -1.58 -8.95
CA TRP A 126 -22.09 -1.27 -8.91
C TRP A 126 -22.81 -1.87 -7.70
N LEU A 127 -22.31 -2.99 -7.14
CA LEU A 127 -22.85 -3.61 -5.93
C LEU A 127 -22.86 -2.66 -4.71
N ARG A 128 -22.10 -1.54 -4.76
CA ARG A 128 -22.20 -0.45 -3.78
C ARG A 128 -23.63 0.08 -3.62
N LYS A 129 -24.48 -0.01 -4.66
CA LYS A 129 -25.90 0.40 -4.59
C LYS A 129 -26.77 -0.53 -3.75
N LEU A 130 -26.29 -1.74 -3.45
CA LEU A 130 -26.98 -2.71 -2.59
C LEU A 130 -26.65 -2.52 -1.10
N VAL A 131 -25.69 -1.64 -0.79
CA VAL A 131 -25.28 -1.33 0.58
C VAL A 131 -26.28 -0.31 1.16
N PRO A 132 -26.59 -0.36 2.47
CA PRO A 132 -27.53 0.60 3.07
C PRO A 132 -27.19 2.07 2.77
N PRO A 133 -28.20 2.97 2.62
CA PRO A 133 -28.01 4.34 2.15
C PRO A 133 -26.96 5.17 2.91
N GLN A 134 -26.77 4.89 4.20
CA GLN A 134 -25.76 5.56 5.03
C GLN A 134 -24.31 5.35 4.52
N PHE A 135 -24.08 4.30 3.73
CA PHE A 135 -22.77 3.99 3.13
C PHE A 135 -22.66 4.47 1.67
N HIS A 136 -23.71 5.07 1.10
CA HIS A 136 -23.64 5.65 -0.25
C HIS A 136 -22.65 6.81 -0.35
N LYS A 137 -22.18 7.39 0.76
CA LYS A 137 -21.13 8.42 0.75
C LYS A 137 -19.70 7.84 0.76
N ALA A 138 -19.53 6.55 1.07
CA ALA A 138 -18.22 5.92 1.14
C ALA A 138 -17.56 5.85 -0.25
N SER A 139 -16.27 6.12 -0.35
CA SER A 139 -15.49 5.96 -1.57
C SER A 139 -15.51 4.50 -2.07
N THR A 140 -15.22 4.29 -3.35
CA THR A 140 -15.03 2.94 -3.90
C THR A 140 -13.95 2.18 -3.13
N PHE A 141 -12.88 2.85 -2.71
CA PHE A 141 -11.84 2.26 -1.88
C PHE A 141 -12.38 1.70 -0.56
N GLU A 142 -13.15 2.49 0.18
CA GLU A 142 -13.75 2.06 1.45
C GLU A 142 -14.74 0.91 1.28
N PHE A 143 -15.55 0.95 0.21
CA PHE A 143 -16.46 -0.14 -0.13
C PHE A 143 -15.70 -1.45 -0.39
N LEU A 144 -14.63 -1.39 -1.19
CA LEU A 144 -13.81 -2.57 -1.50
C LEU A 144 -13.07 -3.09 -0.27
N LEU A 145 -12.50 -2.19 0.54
CA LEU A 145 -11.83 -2.56 1.78
C LEU A 145 -12.78 -3.28 2.74
N HIS A 146 -14.02 -2.79 2.88
CA HIS A 146 -15.06 -3.43 3.66
C HIS A 146 -15.46 -4.79 3.09
N ALA A 147 -15.63 -4.91 1.77
CA ALA A 147 -15.95 -6.19 1.13
C ALA A 147 -14.83 -7.22 1.35
N CYS A 148 -13.57 -6.84 1.18
CA CYS A 148 -12.40 -7.69 1.43
C CYS A 148 -12.30 -8.07 2.92
N GLY A 149 -12.53 -7.14 3.84
CA GLY A 149 -12.51 -7.39 5.28
C GLY A 149 -13.58 -8.40 5.70
N ASN A 150 -14.81 -8.27 5.21
CA ASN A 150 -15.87 -9.24 5.46
C ASN A 150 -15.53 -10.62 4.90
N ALA A 151 -15.04 -10.68 3.66
CA ALA A 151 -14.63 -11.95 3.05
C ALA A 151 -13.55 -12.64 3.88
N ALA A 152 -12.53 -11.91 4.34
CA ALA A 152 -11.47 -12.45 5.19
C ALA A 152 -12.01 -12.98 6.53
N CYS A 153 -12.95 -12.26 7.16
CA CYS A 153 -13.54 -12.68 8.43
C CYS A 153 -14.43 -13.92 8.30
N SER A 154 -15.06 -14.15 7.14
CA SER A 154 -15.90 -15.33 6.89
C SER A 154 -15.13 -16.66 6.91
N PHE A 155 -13.80 -16.64 6.87
CA PHE A 155 -12.95 -17.83 6.90
C PHE A 155 -12.38 -18.16 8.30
N GLU A 156 -12.66 -17.35 9.33
CA GLU A 156 -12.22 -17.64 10.69
C GLU A 156 -13.38 -18.14 11.57
N ASP A 157 -13.27 -19.37 12.07
CA ASP A 157 -14.30 -20.05 12.89
C ASP A 157 -14.37 -19.57 14.37
N GLY A 158 -13.89 -18.36 14.67
CA GLY A 158 -13.71 -17.86 16.05
C GLY A 158 -14.61 -16.67 16.44
N PRO A 159 -15.67 -16.84 17.26
CA PRO A 159 -16.64 -15.78 17.55
C PRO A 159 -16.16 -14.66 18.49
N ARG A 160 -14.87 -14.64 18.90
CA ARG A 160 -14.36 -13.75 19.96
C ARG A 160 -13.10 -12.95 19.61
N GLY A 161 -12.53 -13.11 18.43
CA GLY A 161 -11.37 -12.33 17.99
C GLY A 161 -11.71 -10.86 17.69
N ARG A 162 -10.78 -9.94 18.00
CA ARG A 162 -10.77 -8.60 17.42
C ARG A 162 -9.93 -8.63 16.15
N GLY A 163 -10.48 -8.13 15.05
CA GLY A 163 -9.75 -7.90 13.81
C GLY A 163 -9.35 -6.44 13.70
N ALA A 164 -8.24 -6.18 13.03
CA ALA A 164 -7.79 -4.84 12.68
C ALA A 164 -7.66 -4.71 11.16
N ILE A 165 -8.23 -3.65 10.60
CA ILE A 165 -7.90 -3.21 9.23
C ILE A 165 -6.84 -2.13 9.35
N ILE A 166 -5.71 -2.35 8.68
CA ILE A 166 -4.65 -1.37 8.53
C ILE A 166 -4.60 -0.96 7.07
N CYS A 167 -4.58 0.34 6.79
CA CYS A 167 -4.44 0.88 5.45
C CYS A 167 -3.33 1.91 5.41
N ILE A 168 -2.61 1.96 4.29
CA ILE A 168 -1.62 3.01 4.04
C ILE A 168 -2.34 4.20 3.42
N VAL A 169 -2.22 5.36 4.06
CA VAL A 169 -2.78 6.62 3.54
C VAL A 169 -1.66 7.59 3.21
N ASN A 170 -1.72 8.20 2.03
CA ASN A 170 -0.78 9.25 1.64
C ASN A 170 -1.11 10.56 2.38
N GLU A 171 -0.19 11.01 3.23
CA GLU A 171 -0.40 12.17 4.10
C GLU A 171 0.26 13.44 3.55
N ARG A 172 0.97 13.38 2.42
CA ARG A 172 1.76 14.50 1.89
C ARG A 172 0.98 15.82 1.79
N SER A 173 -0.27 15.77 1.35
CA SER A 173 -1.13 16.95 1.22
C SER A 173 -1.80 17.40 2.53
N ARG A 174 -1.67 16.61 3.60
CA ARG A 174 -2.32 16.86 4.90
C ARG A 174 -1.39 17.54 5.92
N PHE A 175 -0.09 17.64 5.61
CA PHE A 175 0.84 18.46 6.39
C PHE A 175 0.53 19.96 6.25
N ASN A 176 0.94 20.75 7.23
CA ASN A 176 0.83 22.21 7.21
C ASN A 176 2.22 22.85 7.45
N PRO A 177 2.89 23.39 6.42
CA PRO A 177 2.48 23.37 5.01
C PRO A 177 2.53 21.95 4.41
N PRO A 178 1.83 21.69 3.28
CA PRO A 178 1.91 20.42 2.58
C PRO A 178 3.36 20.07 2.19
N LEU A 179 3.68 18.78 2.15
CA LEU A 179 4.98 18.35 1.65
C LEU A 179 5.15 18.75 0.19
N PRO A 180 6.37 19.12 -0.25
CA PRO A 180 6.64 19.47 -1.63
C PRO A 180 6.18 18.38 -2.59
N ARG A 181 5.63 18.78 -3.75
CA ARG A 181 5.15 17.83 -4.78
C ARG A 181 6.21 16.82 -5.20
N GLY A 182 7.49 17.21 -5.16
CA GLY A 182 8.62 16.36 -5.48
C GLY A 182 9.19 15.52 -4.33
N TYR A 183 8.61 15.58 -3.13
CA TYR A 183 9.15 14.90 -1.93
C TYR A 183 9.28 13.39 -2.14
N TYR A 184 10.53 12.92 -2.15
CA TYR A 184 10.90 11.55 -2.53
C TYR A 184 10.94 10.57 -1.35
N GLY A 185 10.65 11.02 -0.12
CA GLY A 185 10.63 10.17 1.07
C GLY A 185 9.28 9.49 1.33
N ASN A 186 9.23 8.81 2.48
CA ASN A 186 8.00 8.25 3.04
C ASN A 186 7.18 9.37 3.69
N GLY A 187 5.95 9.58 3.22
CA GLY A 187 5.02 10.60 3.73
C GLY A 187 3.60 10.01 3.81
N PHE A 188 3.44 8.99 4.64
CA PHE A 188 2.21 8.22 4.76
C PHE A 188 1.96 7.86 6.23
N ALA A 189 0.72 7.52 6.55
CA ALA A 189 0.33 7.00 7.86
C ALA A 189 -0.35 5.63 7.72
N PHE A 190 -0.46 4.93 8.85
CA PHE A 190 -1.15 3.65 8.99
C PHE A 190 -2.36 3.79 9.90
N PRO A 191 -3.47 4.42 9.46
CA PRO A 191 -4.71 4.35 10.23
C PRO A 191 -5.12 2.88 10.47
N VAL A 192 -5.55 2.62 11.70
CA VAL A 192 -6.02 1.30 12.14
C VAL A 192 -7.47 1.41 12.60
N ALA A 193 -8.33 0.57 12.02
CA ALA A 193 -9.69 0.37 12.51
C ALA A 193 -9.79 -1.01 13.16
N VAL A 194 -10.04 -1.04 14.47
CA VAL A 194 -10.22 -2.28 15.24
C VAL A 194 -11.70 -2.54 15.43
N THR A 195 -12.16 -3.76 15.15
CA THR A 195 -13.54 -4.17 15.43
C THR A 195 -13.62 -5.65 15.79
N LEU A 196 -14.77 -6.08 16.28
CA LEU A 196 -15.08 -7.50 16.41
C LEU A 196 -15.26 -8.11 15.02
N MET A 197 -14.73 -9.30 14.79
CA MET A 197 -14.81 -9.96 13.47
C MET A 197 -16.25 -10.12 12.98
N ARG A 198 -17.17 -10.44 13.90
CA ARG A 198 -18.63 -10.51 13.65
C ARG A 198 -19.32 -9.16 13.35
N SER A 199 -18.62 -8.04 13.52
CA SER A 199 -19.16 -6.69 13.40
C SER A 199 -18.46 -5.86 12.33
N PHE A 200 -17.65 -6.50 11.46
CA PHE A 200 -17.00 -5.85 10.32
C PHE A 200 -17.99 -5.11 9.41
N ALA A 201 -19.25 -5.57 9.34
CA ALA A 201 -20.37 -4.92 8.64
C ALA A 201 -20.69 -3.47 9.09
N ARG A 202 -20.09 -2.97 10.17
CA ARG A 202 -20.39 -1.65 10.76
C ARG A 202 -19.21 -0.67 10.78
N ILE A 203 -18.09 -0.99 10.13
CA ILE A 203 -16.95 -0.07 10.11
C ILE A 203 -17.29 1.11 9.19
N GLN A 204 -17.59 2.26 9.79
CA GLN A 204 -17.40 3.55 9.16
C GLN A 204 -15.94 3.94 9.39
N LEU A 205 -15.15 4.03 8.33
CA LEU A 205 -13.89 4.76 8.40
C LEU A 205 -14.26 6.24 8.47
N GLY A 206 -14.62 6.70 9.67
CA GLY A 206 -14.77 8.13 9.95
C GLY A 206 -13.40 8.78 9.79
N MET A 207 -13.04 9.14 8.56
CA MET A 207 -11.81 9.88 8.26
C MET A 207 -11.98 11.35 8.65
N HIS A 208 -12.29 11.61 9.91
CA HIS A 208 -12.17 12.93 10.51
C HIS A 208 -10.98 12.90 11.45
N TRP A 209 -9.80 13.23 10.92
CA TRP A 209 -8.62 13.47 11.74
C TRP A 209 -8.14 14.88 11.46
N SER A 210 -8.31 15.75 12.46
CA SER A 210 -7.54 16.98 12.59
C SER A 210 -6.12 16.58 12.95
N LEU A 211 -5.18 16.86 12.05
CA LEU A 211 -3.75 16.95 12.39
C LEU A 211 -3.47 18.33 13.00
#